data_AF-A0A975TU64-F1
#
_entry.id   AF-A0A975TU64-F1
#
_cell.length_a   1.000
_cell.length_b   1.000
_cell.length_c   1.000
_cell.angle_alpha   90.00
_cell.angle_beta   90.00
_cell.angle_gamma   90.00
#
_symmetry.space_group_name_H-M   'P 1'
#
loop_
_entity.id
_entity.type
_entity.pdbx_description
1 polymer ?
#
loop_
_entity_poly.entity_id
_entity_poly.type
_entity_poly.pdbx_seq_one_letter_code
_entity_poly.pdbx_strand_id
1 'polypeptide(L)'
;MSLFRTICAAGALALATGSAQASTVAYVLSAEGTAQFGFTDFTIAFDDLDMDGLLDLNEITAFSGTFFDDVASPGDPFVTVLRVSEIAGFAEPSTTPASGLWGFERANGQQSADLASNYNYTLTAAPIPLPGAALLLVGALLGLGALRRRSA
;
A
#
# COMPACT_ATOMS: atom_id res chain seq x y z
N MET A 1 -23.83 19.49 -59.13
CA MET A 1 -22.40 19.38 -58.77
C MET A 1 -22.31 18.78 -57.37
N SER A 2 -21.29 17.97 -57.08
CA SER A 2 -21.13 17.24 -55.80
C SER A 2 -19.78 17.61 -55.16
N LEU A 3 -19.51 17.05 -53.97
CA LEU A 3 -18.40 17.37 -53.05
C LEU A 3 -18.60 18.74 -52.35
N PHE A 4 -18.31 18.93 -51.06
CA PHE A 4 -17.47 18.15 -50.14
C PHE A 4 -18.18 17.76 -48.83
N ARG A 5 -17.78 16.62 -48.24
CA ARG A 5 -18.00 16.29 -46.82
C ARG A 5 -16.69 15.77 -46.23
N THR A 6 -15.85 16.68 -45.72
CA THR A 6 -14.61 16.32 -45.02
C THR A 6 -14.94 15.96 -43.57
N ILE A 7 -14.90 14.68 -43.24
CA ILE A 7 -15.09 14.21 -41.86
C ILE A 7 -13.73 14.22 -41.15
N CYS A 8 -13.54 15.17 -40.24
CA CYS A 8 -12.35 15.22 -39.37
C CYS A 8 -12.46 14.15 -38.28
N ALA A 9 -12.02 12.94 -38.58
CA ALA A 9 -11.85 11.87 -37.60
C ALA A 9 -10.62 12.15 -36.72
N ALA A 10 -10.77 13.01 -35.70
CA ALA A 10 -9.74 13.23 -34.68
C ALA A 10 -9.55 11.94 -33.86
N GLY A 11 -8.35 11.37 -33.90
CA GLY A 11 -8.07 10.06 -33.31
C GLY A 11 -7.92 10.10 -31.78
N ALA A 12 -8.63 9.21 -31.08
CA ALA A 12 -8.45 8.95 -29.66
C ALA A 12 -7.55 7.71 -29.45
N LEU A 13 -6.26 7.83 -29.79
CA LEU A 13 -5.27 6.80 -29.48
C LEU A 13 -4.81 6.96 -28.02
N ALA A 14 -5.66 6.55 -27.08
CA ALA A 14 -5.29 6.50 -25.67
C ALA A 14 -4.19 5.43 -25.47
N LEU A 15 -3.08 5.80 -24.82
CA LEU A 15 -1.96 4.90 -24.59
C LEU A 15 -2.35 3.81 -23.59
N ALA A 16 -2.53 2.59 -24.07
CA ALA A 16 -2.59 1.38 -23.25
C ALA A 16 -1.17 0.92 -22.86
N THR A 17 -0.42 1.79 -22.18
CA THR A 17 0.95 1.51 -21.71
C THR A 17 0.95 1.22 -20.22
N GLY A 18 1.05 -0.06 -19.87
CA GLY A 18 1.15 -0.52 -18.49
C GLY A 18 -0.19 -0.58 -17.77
N SER A 19 -0.90 -1.70 -17.92
CA SER A 19 -1.78 -2.18 -16.84
C SER A 19 -0.90 -2.68 -15.70
N ALA A 20 -0.33 -1.75 -14.92
CA ALA A 20 0.10 -2.08 -13.57
C ALA A 20 -1.14 -2.61 -12.85
N GLN A 21 -1.08 -3.85 -12.40
CA GLN A 21 -2.19 -4.51 -11.72
C GLN A 21 -2.18 -4.02 -10.28
N ALA A 22 -2.63 -2.78 -10.07
CA ALA A 22 -2.79 -2.21 -8.74
C ALA A 22 -3.63 -3.17 -7.90
N SER A 23 -3.17 -3.48 -6.70
CA SER A 23 -3.89 -4.43 -5.86
C SER A 23 -5.29 -3.89 -5.57
N THR A 24 -6.22 -4.81 -5.31
CA THR A 24 -7.60 -4.44 -4.97
C THR A 24 -7.81 -4.32 -3.46
N VAL A 25 -6.82 -4.72 -2.67
CA VAL A 25 -6.83 -4.77 -1.22
C VAL A 25 -5.52 -4.20 -0.69
N ALA A 26 -5.59 -3.08 0.03
CA ALA A 26 -4.52 -2.66 0.91
C ALA A 26 -4.70 -3.35 2.25
N TYR A 27 -3.61 -3.72 2.92
CA TYR A 27 -3.68 -4.26 4.28
C TYR A 27 -3.12 -3.23 5.25
N VAL A 28 -3.82 -3.01 6.37
CA VAL A 28 -3.34 -2.16 7.46
C VAL A 28 -3.13 -3.01 8.69
N LEU A 29 -1.89 -3.13 9.13
CA LEU A 29 -1.52 -3.67 10.43
C LEU A 29 -1.54 -2.53 11.44
N SER A 30 -2.33 -2.67 12.50
CA SER A 30 -2.30 -1.81 13.69
C SER A 30 -1.71 -2.60 14.85
N ALA A 31 -0.76 -2.00 15.56
CA ALA A 31 -0.10 -2.57 16.74
C ALA A 31 -0.36 -1.68 17.96
N GLU A 32 -1.19 -2.15 18.89
CA GLU A 32 -1.61 -1.42 20.10
C GLU A 32 -0.93 -2.01 21.34
N GLY A 33 -0.13 -1.23 22.06
CA GLY A 33 0.82 -1.75 23.05
C GLY A 33 1.02 -0.89 24.30
N THR A 34 1.47 -1.53 25.39
CA THR A 34 1.90 -0.80 26.58
C THR A 34 3.32 -0.31 26.39
N ALA A 35 3.52 1.02 26.43
CA ALA A 35 4.78 1.70 26.17
C ALA A 35 5.94 1.28 27.11
N GLN A 36 6.60 0.16 26.79
CA GLN A 36 7.91 -0.17 27.31
C GLN A 36 8.95 0.63 26.52
N PHE A 37 9.96 1.19 27.20
CA PHE A 37 11.06 1.96 26.60
C PHE A 37 10.65 3.13 25.67
N GLY A 38 9.43 3.65 25.83
CA GLY A 38 8.95 4.83 25.11
C GLY A 38 8.52 4.58 23.66
N PHE A 39 8.23 3.33 23.27
CA PHE A 39 7.54 3.02 22.01
C PHE A 39 6.02 3.24 22.12
N THR A 40 5.36 3.55 21.00
CA THR A 40 3.92 3.95 20.89
C THR A 40 3.10 3.03 19.96
N ASP A 41 1.76 3.09 20.02
CA ASP A 41 0.86 2.40 19.08
C ASP A 41 1.10 2.81 17.62
N PHE A 42 1.52 1.88 16.76
CA PHE A 42 1.94 2.18 15.38
C PHE A 42 1.09 1.46 14.33
N THR A 43 1.13 1.96 13.10
CA THR A 43 0.42 1.40 11.95
C THR A 43 1.35 1.26 10.74
N ILE A 44 1.17 0.17 9.99
CA ILE A 44 1.86 -0.08 8.72
C ILE A 44 0.81 -0.43 7.68
N ALA A 45 0.85 0.23 6.52
CA ALA A 45 0.06 -0.08 5.36
C ALA A 45 0.90 -0.82 4.33
N PHE A 46 0.34 -1.90 3.79
CA PHE A 46 0.92 -2.78 2.78
C PHE A 46 0.03 -2.80 1.55
N ASP A 47 0.63 -2.94 0.37
CA ASP A 47 -0.03 -3.27 -0.89
C ASP A 47 0.47 -4.65 -1.31
N ASP A 48 -0.43 -5.64 -1.38
CA ASP A 48 -0.12 -7.02 -1.78
C ASP A 48 0.14 -7.01 -3.31
N LEU A 49 1.43 -6.96 -3.67
CA LEU A 49 1.93 -6.58 -4.99
C LEU A 49 2.13 -7.77 -5.93
N ASP A 50 2.44 -8.95 -5.41
CA ASP A 50 2.60 -10.18 -6.20
C ASP A 50 1.38 -11.12 -6.16
N MET A 51 0.42 -10.86 -5.26
CA MET A 51 -0.85 -11.56 -5.09
C MET A 51 -0.72 -12.99 -4.52
N ASP A 52 0.33 -13.32 -3.77
CA ASP A 52 0.45 -14.60 -3.05
C ASP A 52 -0.42 -14.68 -1.77
N GLY A 53 -0.83 -13.53 -1.22
CA GLY A 53 -1.70 -13.41 -0.04
C GLY A 53 -0.97 -13.42 1.30
N LEU A 54 0.36 -13.28 1.28
CA LEU A 54 1.21 -12.95 2.42
C LEU A 54 1.57 -11.44 2.34
N LEU A 55 2.40 -10.96 3.27
CA LEU A 55 2.88 -9.58 3.34
C LEU A 55 4.39 -9.54 3.59
N ASP A 56 5.11 -8.63 2.96
CA ASP A 56 6.56 -8.45 3.17
C ASP A 56 6.99 -7.01 3.55
N LEU A 57 8.31 -6.75 3.55
CA LEU A 57 8.90 -5.44 3.87
C LEU A 57 8.99 -4.47 2.67
N ASN A 58 9.05 -4.97 1.44
CA ASN A 58 9.08 -4.16 0.22
C ASN A 58 7.67 -3.76 -0.28
N GLU A 59 6.63 -4.37 0.28
CA GLU A 59 5.21 -4.01 0.10
C GLU A 59 4.72 -2.87 1.01
N ILE A 60 5.56 -2.40 1.95
CA ILE A 60 5.21 -1.28 2.84
C ILE A 60 5.03 0.00 2.02
N THR A 61 3.78 0.45 1.91
CA THR A 61 3.40 1.69 1.22
C THR A 61 3.32 2.90 2.16
N ALA A 62 3.05 2.67 3.45
CA ALA A 62 3.14 3.70 4.48
C ALA A 62 3.46 3.11 5.86
N PHE A 63 4.15 3.88 6.69
CA PHE A 63 4.35 3.63 8.11
C PHE A 63 3.98 4.90 8.88
N SER A 64 3.27 4.78 10.00
CA SER A 64 2.96 5.93 10.86
C SER A 64 2.83 5.59 12.35
N GLY A 65 3.26 6.56 13.17
CA GLY A 65 3.56 6.46 14.60
C GLY A 65 4.77 7.38 14.90
N THR A 66 5.13 7.65 16.16
CA THR A 66 6.42 8.28 16.53
C THR A 66 7.46 7.22 16.89
N PHE A 67 7.93 6.91 18.11
CA PHE A 67 7.96 7.57 19.42
C PHE A 67 9.40 7.42 19.98
N PHE A 68 9.86 8.37 20.80
CA PHE A 68 10.88 8.11 21.82
C PHE A 68 10.37 8.71 23.13
N ASP A 69 10.61 8.04 24.26
CA ASP A 69 10.96 8.72 25.52
C ASP A 69 12.31 8.17 26.01
N ASP A 70 13.31 8.30 25.15
CA ASP A 70 14.72 8.23 25.53
C ASP A 70 15.23 9.66 25.71
N VAL A 71 15.77 9.90 26.91
CA VAL A 71 16.25 11.19 27.42
C VAL A 71 17.31 11.84 26.51
N ALA A 72 18.00 11.07 25.66
CA ALA A 72 19.00 11.59 24.74
C ALA A 72 18.41 12.39 23.56
N SER A 73 17.26 11.97 23.01
CA SER A 73 16.66 12.55 21.79
C SER A 73 15.12 12.48 21.80
N PRO A 74 14.43 13.34 22.58
CA PRO A 74 12.98 13.39 22.58
C PRO A 74 12.42 14.01 21.27
N GLY A 75 11.55 13.27 20.56
CA GLY A 75 10.65 13.82 19.54
C GLY A 75 10.99 13.55 18.06
N ASP A 76 12.15 12.99 17.73
CA ASP A 76 12.39 12.51 16.35
C ASP A 76 11.46 11.31 16.05
N PRO A 77 10.79 11.21 14.89
CA PRO A 77 10.01 10.02 14.53
C PRO A 77 10.89 8.87 13.98
N PHE A 78 10.45 7.63 14.19
CA PHE A 78 10.85 6.54 13.30
C PHE A 78 10.24 6.78 11.90
N VAL A 79 10.98 6.46 10.84
CA VAL A 79 10.56 6.70 9.44
C VAL A 79 10.59 5.45 8.56
N THR A 80 11.29 4.41 8.99
CA THR A 80 11.44 3.15 8.24
C THR A 80 11.24 1.96 9.17
N VAL A 81 10.44 0.98 8.73
CA VAL A 81 10.40 -0.35 9.35
C VAL A 81 11.53 -1.19 8.75
N LEU A 82 12.45 -1.66 9.59
CA LEU A 82 13.57 -2.52 9.18
C LEU A 82 13.26 -4.00 9.33
N ARG A 83 12.39 -4.36 10.30
CA ARG A 83 12.08 -5.74 10.67
C ARG A 83 10.64 -5.84 11.17
N VAL A 84 9.86 -6.75 10.59
CA VAL A 84 8.56 -7.21 11.11
C VAL A 84 8.81 -8.46 11.96
N SER A 85 8.06 -8.60 13.07
CA SER A 85 8.04 -9.81 13.87
C SER A 85 7.28 -10.96 13.17
N GLU A 86 7.50 -12.20 13.63
CA GLU A 86 6.66 -13.36 13.26
C GLU A 86 5.19 -13.11 13.63
N ILE A 87 4.39 -12.76 12.63
CA ILE A 87 2.95 -12.48 12.70
C ILE A 87 2.27 -13.27 11.59
N ALA A 88 1.10 -13.85 11.85
CA ALA A 88 0.36 -14.62 10.86
C ALA A 88 -0.07 -13.71 9.68
N GLY A 89 0.28 -14.13 8.46
CA GLY A 89 0.05 -13.35 7.23
C GLY A 89 1.29 -12.66 6.66
N PHE A 90 2.48 -12.85 7.24
CA PHE A 90 3.75 -12.35 6.67
C PHE A 90 4.54 -13.47 5.97
N ALA A 91 5.25 -13.12 4.89
CA ALA A 91 5.97 -14.07 4.03
C ALA A 91 7.23 -14.66 4.68
N GLU A 92 8.17 -13.80 5.08
CA GLU A 92 9.32 -14.16 5.93
C GLU A 92 9.62 -13.07 6.96
N PRO A 93 9.93 -13.42 8.23
CA PRO A 93 10.55 -12.48 9.16
C PRO A 93 11.99 -12.19 8.71
N SER A 94 12.36 -10.91 8.66
CA SER A 94 13.64 -10.43 8.07
C SER A 94 14.88 -11.20 8.54
N THR A 95 15.83 -11.41 7.62
CA THR A 95 16.89 -12.42 7.76
C THR A 95 17.85 -12.20 8.95
N THR A 96 17.57 -12.91 10.05
CA THR A 96 18.48 -13.27 11.17
C THR A 96 18.86 -12.14 12.16
N PRO A 97 19.03 -12.45 13.47
CA PRO A 97 18.13 -13.25 14.30
C PRO A 97 17.71 -12.55 15.61
N ALA A 98 16.40 -12.48 15.85
CA ALA A 98 15.78 -12.59 17.17
C ALA A 98 14.26 -12.74 16.95
N SER A 99 13.72 -13.94 17.13
CA SER A 99 12.29 -14.18 16.96
C SER A 99 11.50 -13.40 18.02
N GLY A 100 10.53 -12.60 17.57
CA GLY A 100 9.73 -11.74 18.45
C GLY A 100 10.27 -10.31 18.67
N LEU A 101 11.12 -9.75 17.79
CA LEU A 101 11.46 -8.32 17.78
C LEU A 101 10.89 -7.59 16.57
N TRP A 102 10.44 -6.35 16.79
CA TRP A 102 10.34 -5.32 15.75
C TRP A 102 11.65 -4.57 15.61
N GLY A 103 11.90 -3.99 14.43
CA GLY A 103 13.06 -3.14 14.17
C GLY A 103 12.70 -1.93 13.34
N PHE A 104 13.18 -0.75 13.75
CA PHE A 104 12.82 0.54 13.17
C PHE A 104 14.06 1.43 12.99
N GLU A 105 14.04 2.32 11.99
CA GLU A 105 15.06 3.35 11.76
C GLU A 105 14.48 4.77 11.91
N ARG A 106 15.27 5.62 12.55
CA ARG A 106 14.98 7.03 12.87
C ARG A 106 15.63 7.88 11.77
N ALA A 107 15.07 9.05 11.45
CA ALA A 107 15.47 9.81 10.24
C ALA A 107 16.96 10.23 10.17
N ASN A 108 17.70 10.10 11.27
CA ASN A 108 19.13 10.32 11.40
C ASN A 108 20.00 9.06 11.21
N GLY A 109 19.40 7.91 10.84
CA GLY A 109 20.06 6.61 10.69
C GLY A 109 20.23 5.81 11.98
N GLN A 110 19.70 6.28 13.13
CA GLN A 110 19.72 5.50 14.36
C GLN A 110 18.65 4.39 14.31
N GLN A 111 19.08 3.16 14.59
CA GLN A 111 18.19 2.00 14.64
C GLN A 111 17.74 1.70 16.07
N SER A 112 16.57 1.10 16.24
CA SER A 112 16.07 0.62 17.53
C SER A 112 15.20 -0.63 17.32
N ALA A 113 14.98 -1.39 18.38
CA ALA A 113 14.16 -2.61 18.37
C ALA A 113 13.34 -2.71 19.66
N ASP A 114 12.17 -3.36 19.59
CA ASP A 114 11.31 -3.63 20.74
C ASP A 114 10.70 -5.03 20.66
N LEU A 115 10.27 -5.57 21.80
CA LEU A 115 9.63 -6.88 21.92
C LEU A 115 8.24 -6.85 21.30
N ALA A 116 8.01 -7.72 20.33
CA ALA A 116 6.71 -7.87 19.67
C ALA A 116 5.60 -8.35 20.61
N SER A 117 5.95 -8.94 21.76
CA SER A 117 5.02 -9.27 22.84
C SER A 117 4.42 -8.05 23.56
N ASN A 118 4.93 -6.84 23.31
CA ASN A 118 4.45 -5.60 23.94
C ASN A 118 3.17 -5.05 23.29
N TYR A 119 2.78 -5.59 22.12
CA TYR A 119 1.67 -5.10 21.30
C TYR A 119 0.65 -6.20 21.00
N ASN A 120 -0.60 -5.79 20.85
CA ASN A 120 -1.69 -6.55 20.27
C ASN A 120 -1.80 -6.16 18.79
N TYR A 121 -1.92 -7.15 17.90
CA TYR A 121 -1.95 -6.91 16.45
C TYR A 121 -3.34 -7.08 15.89
N THR A 122 -3.80 -6.09 15.12
CA THR A 122 -5.01 -6.16 14.32
C THR A 122 -4.65 -5.90 12.86
N LEU A 123 -4.83 -6.91 12.00
CA LEU A 123 -4.66 -6.79 10.55
C LEU A 123 -6.03 -6.60 9.88
N THR A 124 -6.22 -5.50 9.16
CA THR A 124 -7.46 -5.21 8.43
C THR A 124 -7.23 -5.04 6.95
N ALA A 125 -7.96 -5.80 6.13
CA ALA A 125 -8.06 -5.58 4.69
C ALA A 125 -8.97 -4.38 4.38
N ALA A 126 -8.44 -3.40 3.66
CA ALA A 126 -9.14 -2.21 3.20
C ALA A 126 -9.27 -2.24 1.66
N PRO A 127 -10.49 -2.17 1.09
CA PRO A 127 -10.66 -2.19 -0.36
C PRO A 127 -10.12 -0.90 -0.98
N ILE A 128 -9.17 -1.03 -1.93
CA ILE A 128 -8.60 0.11 -2.63
C ILE A 128 -9.67 0.72 -3.56
N PRO A 129 -9.94 2.04 -3.50
CA PRO A 129 -10.88 2.67 -4.42
C PRO A 129 -10.41 2.52 -5.88
N LEU A 130 -11.23 1.86 -6.70
CA LEU A 130 -10.93 1.64 -8.12
C LEU A 130 -10.54 2.97 -8.80
N PRO A 131 -9.36 3.04 -9.48
CA PRO A 131 -8.94 4.25 -10.17
C PRO A 131 -10.02 4.74 -11.14
N GLY A 132 -10.30 6.05 -11.16
CA GLY A 132 -11.36 6.62 -12.00
C GLY A 132 -11.24 6.29 -13.49
N ALA A 133 -10.03 6.00 -13.96
CA ALA A 133 -9.76 5.48 -15.31
C ALA A 133 -10.45 4.14 -15.62
N ALA A 134 -10.59 3.24 -14.64
CA ALA A 134 -11.31 1.97 -14.80
C ALA A 134 -12.82 2.21 -14.98
N LEU A 135 -13.41 3.13 -14.22
CA LEU A 135 -14.81 3.53 -14.38
C LEU A 135 -15.05 4.22 -15.74
N LEU A 136 -14.10 5.04 -16.20
CA LEU A 136 -14.14 5.64 -17.54
C LEU A 136 -14.03 4.58 -18.66
N LEU A 137 -13.20 3.55 -18.49
CA LEU A 137 -13.09 2.44 -19.46
C LEU A 137 -14.39 1.63 -19.54
N VAL A 138 -15.00 1.28 -18.39
CA VAL A 138 -16.31 0.62 -18.34
C VAL A 138 -17.39 1.49 -19.01
N GLY A 139 -17.40 2.79 -18.71
CA GLY A 139 -18.31 3.76 -19.35
C GLY A 139 -18.13 3.83 -20.87
N ALA A 140 -16.89 3.84 -21.36
CA ALA A 140 -16.58 3.84 -22.78
C ALA A 140 -17.02 2.55 -23.49
N LEU A 141 -16.81 1.38 -22.86
CA LEU A 141 -17.26 0.08 -23.39
C LEU A 141 -18.78 -0.01 -23.46
N LEU A 142 -19.50 0.46 -22.43
CA LEU A 142 -20.96 0.55 -22.44
C LEU A 142 -21.47 1.53 -23.51
N GLY A 143 -20.82 2.68 -23.68
CA GLY A 143 -21.12 3.65 -24.74
C GLY A 143 -20.94 3.07 -26.15
N LEU A 144 -19.84 2.36 -26.40
CA LEU A 144 -19.60 1.64 -27.65
C LEU A 144 -20.66 0.56 -27.92
N GLY A 145 -21.06 -0.19 -26.88
CA GLY A 145 -22.14 -1.17 -26.97
C GLY A 145 -23.49 -0.55 -27.33
N ALA A 146 -23.82 0.60 -26.72
CA ALA A 146 -25.05 1.34 -27.00
C ALA A 146 -25.06 1.94 -28.42
N LEU A 147 -23.93 2.49 -28.89
CA LEU A 147 -23.77 2.97 -30.26
C LEU A 147 -23.93 1.86 -31.29
N ARG A 148 -23.34 0.68 -31.05
CA ARG A 148 -23.46 -0.48 -31.96
C ARG A 148 -24.90 -0.98 -32.11
N ARG A 149 -25.75 -0.84 -31.09
CA ARG A 149 -27.19 -1.15 -31.13
C ARG A 149 -28.06 -0.08 -31.81
N ARG A 150 -27.48 1.05 -32.24
CA ARG A 150 -28.17 2.13 -32.97
C ARG A 150 -27.88 2.15 -34.47
N SER A 151 -26.95 1.30 -34.92
CA SER A 151 -26.50 1.19 -36.31
C SER A 151 -26.86 -0.16 -36.96
N ALA A 152 -27.81 -0.87 -36.35
CA ALA A 152 -28.37 -2.16 -36.77
C ALA A 152 -29.90 -2.12 -36.58
#